data_AF-A0A0S8KU20-F1
#
_entry.id   AF-A0A0S8KU20-F1
#
_cell.length_a   1.000
_cell.length_b   1.000
_cell.length_c   1.000
_cell.angle_alpha   90.00
_cell.angle_beta   90.00
_cell.angle_gamma   90.00
#
_symmetry.space_group_name_H-M   'P 1'
#
loop_
_entity.id
_entity.type
_entity.pdbx_description
1 polymer ?
#
loop_
_entity_poly.entity_id
_entity_poly.type
_entity_poly.pdbx_seq_one_letter_code
_entity_poly.pdbx_strand_id
1 'polypeptide(L)' 'MQILAKCPKCSTNWILDSSAADKRIRCRKCGKLFRVPKLEEVPKAAKVIRQAKGTIYVDEAGKTYG' A
#
# COMPACT_ATOMS: atom_id res chain seq x y z
N MET A 1 -14.98 8.82 -2.99
CA MET A 1 -14.13 7.60 -3.15
C MET A 1 -13.63 7.20 -1.78
N GLN A 2 -13.37 5.91 -1.56
CA GLN A 2 -12.90 5.39 -0.27
C GLN A 2 -11.45 4.90 -0.39
N ILE A 3 -10.61 5.22 0.59
CA ILE A 3 -9.21 4.79 0.67
C ILE A 3 -9.11 3.70 1.74
N LEU A 4 -8.73 2.48 1.35
CA LEU A 4 -8.42 1.43 2.31
C LEU A 4 -7.00 1.66 2.84
N ALA A 5 -6.88 2.18 4.06
CA ALA A 5 -5.59 2.42 4.70
C ALA A 5 -5.25 1.27 5.64
N LYS A 6 -3.99 0.80 5.58
CA LYS A 6 -3.43 -0.17 6.51
C LYS A 6 -2.39 0.51 7.40
N CYS A 7 -2.54 0.38 8.71
CA CYS A 7 -1.56 0.94 9.64
C CYS A 7 -0.22 0.20 9.54
N PRO A 8 0.92 0.91 9.37
CA PRO A 8 2.23 0.27 9.25
C PRO A 8 2.78 -0.32 10.57
N LYS A 9 2.15 -0.05 11.73
CA LYS A 9 2.60 -0.58 13.03
C LYS A 9 1.77 -1.76 13.52
N CYS A 10 0.44 -1.67 13.42
CA CYS A 10 -0.48 -2.68 13.98
C CYS A 10 -1.24 -3.46 12.91
N SER A 11 -0.94 -3.23 11.63
CA SER A 11 -1.56 -3.90 10.47
C SER A 11 -3.08 -3.80 10.40
N THR A 12 -3.70 -2.91 11.19
CA THR A 12 -5.15 -2.72 11.18
C THR A 12 -5.55 -1.96 9.92
N ASN A 13 -6.57 -2.46 9.24
CA ASN A 13 -7.14 -1.88 8.05
C ASN A 13 -8.38 -1.08 8.41
N TRP A 14 -8.58 0.06 7.75
CA TRP A 14 -9.83 0.80 7.83
C TRP A 14 -10.06 1.62 6.57
N ILE A 15 -11.31 2.02 6.41
CA ILE A 15 -11.77 2.82 5.29
C ILE A 15 -11.68 4.28 5.69
N LEU A 16 -11.00 5.08 4.88
CA LEU A 16 -10.95 6.52 4.99
C LEU A 16 -11.72 7.15 3.84
N ASP A 17 -12.25 8.34 4.10
CA ASP A 17 -12.79 9.17 3.05
C ASP A 17 -11.65 9.76 2.18
N SER A 18 -11.94 10.05 0.91
CA SER A 18 -11.02 10.74 -0.01
C SER A 18 -10.46 12.06 0.56
N SER A 19 -11.21 12.74 1.43
CA SER A 19 -10.76 13.95 2.14
C SER A 19 -9.60 13.72 3.13
N ALA A 20 -9.25 12.47 3.44
CA ALA A 20 -8.09 12.10 4.24
C ALA A 20 -6.80 11.97 3.40
N ALA A 21 -6.88 12.04 2.07
CA ALA A 21 -5.71 12.02 1.20
C ALA A 21 -4.74 13.15 1.55
N ASP A 22 -3.44 12.87 1.49
CA ASP A 22 -2.33 13.77 1.86
C ASP A 22 -2.27 14.22 3.34
N LYS A 23 -3.23 13.79 4.17
CA LYS A 23 -3.26 14.14 5.59
C LYS A 23 -2.47 13.12 6.43
N ARG A 24 -1.93 13.61 7.55
CA ARG A 24 -1.44 12.75 8.63
C ARG A 24 -2.60 12.34 9.50
N ILE A 25 -2.87 11.04 9.55
CA ILE A 25 -3.94 10.48 10.36
C ILE A 25 -3.36 9.67 11.52
N ARG A 26 -4.10 9.65 12.63
CA ARG A 26 -3.78 8.83 13.79
C ARG A 26 -4.48 7.47 13.66
N CYS A 27 -3.73 6.40 13.86
CA CYS A 27 -4.30 5.06 13.97
C CYS A 27 -5.26 4.96 15.16
N ARG A 28 -6.50 4.50 14.93
CA ARG A 28 -7.51 4.31 15.99
C ARG A 28 -7.16 3.21 17.00
N LYS A 29 -6.30 2.25 16.60
CA LYS A 29 -5.91 1.11 17.45
C LYS A 29 -4.62 1.36 18.25
N CYS A 30 -3.56 1.85 17.60
CA CYS A 30 -2.24 1.98 18.21
C CYS A 30 -1.75 3.42 18.38
N GLY A 31 -2.54 4.41 17.97
CA GLY A 31 -2.20 5.83 18.10
C GLY A 31 -1.05 6.32 17.19
N LYS A 32 -0.43 5.45 16.37
CA LYS A 32 0.65 5.87 15.47
C LYS A 32 0.12 6.82 14.41
N LEU A 33 0.82 7.96 14.24
CA LEU A 33 0.61 8.88 13.13
C LEU A 33 1.29 8.35 11.87
N PHE A 34 0.57 8.36 10.76
CA PHE A 34 1.14 8.08 9.43
C PHE A 34 0.46 8.95 8.37
N ARG A 35 1.17 9.18 7.26
CA ARG A 35 0.67 9.97 6.13
C ARG A 35 -0.12 9.07 5.21
N VAL A 36 -1.30 9.53 4.79
CA VAL A 36 -2.06 8.92 3.70
C VAL A 36 -1.50 9.44 2.39
N PRO A 37 -1.10 8.58 1.43
CA PRO A 37 -0.58 9.03 0.14
C PRO A 37 -1.63 9.82 -0.65
N LYS A 38 -1.17 10.65 -1.59
CA LYS A 38 -2.07 11.40 -2.48
C LYS A 38 -2.83 10.42 -3.37
N LEU A 39 -4.11 10.72 -3.65
CA LEU A 39 -4.95 9.87 -4.51
C LEU A 39 -4.34 9.68 -5.92
N GLU A 40 -3.60 10.66 -6.41
CA GLU A 40 -2.90 10.62 -7.71
C GLU A 40 -1.69 9.67 -7.73
N GLU A 41 -1.12 9.34 -6.57
CA GLU A 41 0.02 8.42 -6.45
C GLU A 41 -0.42 6.95 -6.35
N VAL A 42 -1.65 6.70 -5.88
CA VAL A 42 -2.24 5.36 -5.78
C VAL A 42 -2.27 4.61 -7.14
N PRO A 43 -2.72 5.21 -8.25
CA PRO A 43 -2.72 4.51 -9.54
C PRO A 43 -1.31 4.27 -10.10
N LYS A 44 -0.32 5.11 -9.76
CA LYS A 44 1.08 4.87 -10.11
C LYS A 44 1.62 3.64 -9.37
N ALA A 45 1.39 3.55 -8.06
CA ALA A 45 1.75 2.37 -7.28
C ALA A 45 1.04 1.09 -7.75
N ALA A 46 -0.25 1.19 -8.10
CA ALA A 46 -1.00 0.06 -8.66
C ALA A 46 -0.48 -0.41 -10.01
N LYS A 47 -0.01 0.52 -10.88
CA LYS A 47 0.66 0.16 -12.14
C LYS A 47 1.97 -0.59 -11.88
N VAL A 48 2.80 -0.11 -10.95
CA VAL A 48 4.05 -0.79 -10.58
C VAL A 48 3.79 -2.19 -10.03
N ILE A 49 2.79 -2.37 -9.15
CA ILE A 49 2.43 -3.69 -8.62
C ILE A 49 1.93 -4.61 -9.74
N ARG A 50 1.13 -4.10 -10.68
CA ARG A 50 0.67 -4.89 -11.85
C ARG A 50 1.83 -5.31 -12.74
N GLN A 51 2.81 -4.43 -12.95
CA GLN A 51 4.01 -4.73 -13.73
C GLN A 51 4.95 -5.70 -12.99
N ALA A 52 5.05 -5.59 -11.67
CA ALA A 52 5.88 -6.46 -10.84
C ALA A 52 5.29 -7.86 -10.59
N LYS A 53 4.00 -8.08 -10.91
CA LYS A 53 3.39 -9.43 -10.97
C LYS A 53 3.83 -10.22 -12.22
N GLY A 54 5.04 -10.00 -12.71
CA GLY A 54 5.67 -10.92 -13.67
C GLY A 54 5.81 -12.29 -13.04
N THR A 55 5.61 -13.34 -13.81
CA THR A 55 5.86 -14.71 -13.37
C THR A 55 7.37 -14.86 -13.15
N ILE A 56 7.81 -14.92 -11.89
CA ILE A 56 9.20 -15.20 -11.58
C ILE A 56 9.37 -16.72 -11.63
N TYR A 57 10.14 -17.21 -12.60
CA TYR A 57 10.56 -18.60 -12.66
C TYR A 57 11.81 -18.78 -11.79
N VAL A 58 11.89 -19.89 -11.05
CA VAL A 58 13.01 -20.21 -10.17
C VAL A 58 13.53 -21.58 -10.55
N ASP A 59 14.84 -21.72 -10.78
CA ASP A 59 15.46 -23.02 -11.01
C ASP A 59 15.94 -23.71 -9.72
N GLU A 60 16.49 -24.91 -9.88
CA GLU A 60 16.98 -25.75 -8.78
C GLU A 60 18.22 -25.17 -8.06
N ALA A 61 18.92 -24.22 -8.69
CA ALA A 61 20.04 -23.49 -8.09
C ALA A 61 19.59 -22.20 -7.38
N GLY A 62 18.28 -21.92 -7.33
CA GLY A 62 17.71 -20.71 -6.74
C GLY A 62 17.88 -19.46 -7.60
N LYS A 63 18.26 -19.62 -8.89
CA LYS A 63 18.37 -18.51 -9.83
C LYS A 63 16.97 -18.10 -10.28
N THR A 64 16.72 -16.80 -10.23
CA THR A 64 15.43 -16.21 -10.60
C THR A 64 15.48 -15.68 -12.03
N TYR A 65 14.40 -15.92 -12.77
CA TYR A 65 14.19 -15.47 -14.16
C TYR A 65 12.83 -14.76 -14.24
N GLY A 66 12.74 -13.73 -15.08
CA GLY A 66 11.55 -12.89 -15.23
C GLY A 66 10.91 -12.99 -16.60
#